data_AF-A0A9E7HPN3-F1
#
_entry.id   AF-A0A9E7HPN3-F1
#
_cell.length_a   1.000
_cell.length_b   1.000
_cell.length_c   1.000
_cell.angle_alpha   90.00
_cell.angle_beta   90.00
_cell.angle_gamma   90.00
#
_symmetry.space_group_name_H-M   'P 1'
#
loop_
_entity.id
_entity.type
_entity.pdbx_description
1 polymer ?
#
loop_
_entity_poly.entity_id
_entity_poly.type
_entity_poly.pdbx_seq_one_letter_code
_entity_poly.pdbx_strand_id
1 'polypeptide(L)'
;MSSPMAFVAARRLRYPLSGAFFAPGDLTDAALVRAIAALSSDAAAAAARSPVPFQRRNATSLVRRLRVLAAFLESLEESYYRHPPRLPPLAAFCLGELYIFVSKAKLLLEYCSESSRLWLLLRNPQVSSNFHDLAQELATLLDVLPLDDLCLAEDVREQVELLRLQCRRSNLFVDPHDENLRRKIYSFLARFDAGEAPDPTDLRSTYVDGLGIGNASACCAEIELLEEQVSNQEEDMDLSVVIGAVALTRYCRFLLFGFQEMEVESSCGDQRKASRKRPSSQGSSDFS
;
A
#
# COMPACT_ATOMS: atom_id res chain seq x y z
N MET A 1 21.94 -20.64 1.40
CA MET A 1 21.80 -19.57 0.39
C MET A 1 20.33 -19.22 0.32
N SER A 2 19.94 -18.12 0.97
CA SER A 2 18.53 -17.71 1.05
C SER A 2 18.07 -17.17 -0.30
N SER A 3 16.95 -17.70 -0.80
CA SER A 3 16.38 -17.31 -2.09
C SER A 3 16.09 -15.80 -2.15
N PRO A 4 16.37 -15.09 -3.25
CA PRO A 4 16.01 -13.68 -3.40
C PRO A 4 14.49 -13.44 -3.24
N MET A 5 13.66 -14.45 -3.47
CA MET A 5 12.22 -14.42 -3.19
C MET A 5 11.89 -14.38 -1.69
N ALA A 6 12.74 -14.91 -0.82
CA ALA A 6 12.54 -14.85 0.64
C ALA A 6 12.77 -13.43 1.17
N PHE A 7 13.69 -12.68 0.54
CA PHE A 7 13.94 -11.27 0.89
C PHE A 7 12.83 -10.35 0.37
N VAL A 8 12.24 -10.69 -0.79
CA VAL A 8 11.07 -10.01 -1.36
C VAL A 8 9.78 -10.36 -0.60
N ALA A 9 9.68 -11.53 0.01
CA ALA A 9 8.53 -11.91 0.85
C ALA A 9 8.59 -11.26 2.24
N ALA A 10 9.77 -11.16 2.86
CA ALA A 10 9.93 -10.59 4.20
C ALA A 10 9.72 -9.07 4.29
N ARG A 11 9.63 -8.37 3.14
CA ARG A 11 9.31 -6.94 3.08
C ARG A 11 7.83 -6.62 2.88
N ARG A 12 6.95 -7.63 2.72
CA ARG A 12 5.61 -7.39 2.19
C ARG A 12 4.66 -6.67 3.14
N LEU A 13 4.85 -6.71 4.45
CA LEU A 13 3.92 -6.08 5.40
C LEU A 13 4.65 -5.64 6.66
N ARG A 14 5.63 -4.73 6.51
CA ARG A 14 6.04 -3.88 7.62
C ARG A 14 5.32 -2.55 7.48
N TYR A 15 5.00 -1.92 8.60
CA TYR A 15 4.36 -0.61 8.59
C TYR A 15 5.11 0.34 7.65
N PRO A 16 4.41 0.98 6.69
CA PRO A 16 5.05 1.82 5.71
C PRO A 16 5.78 2.93 6.46
N LEU A 17 6.99 3.25 5.97
CA LEU A 17 7.90 4.24 6.55
C LEU A 17 8.72 3.76 7.76
N SER A 18 8.52 2.54 8.28
CA SER A 18 9.38 1.97 9.31
C SER A 18 10.69 1.43 8.71
N GLY A 19 11.82 1.99 9.15
CA GLY A 19 13.16 1.56 8.75
C GLY A 19 13.98 2.65 8.04
N ALA A 20 15.25 2.34 7.78
CA ALA A 20 16.15 3.27 7.11
C ALA A 20 15.98 3.22 5.58
N PHE A 21 15.83 4.39 4.97
CA PHE A 21 15.77 4.58 3.53
C PHE A 21 17.04 5.23 3.04
N PHE A 22 17.55 4.77 1.90
CA PHE A 22 18.78 5.28 1.32
C PHE A 22 18.61 5.48 -0.18
N ALA A 23 19.13 6.60 -0.67
CA ALA A 23 19.35 6.78 -2.10
C ALA A 23 20.54 5.92 -2.55
N PRO A 24 20.55 5.42 -3.80
CA PRO A 24 21.69 4.70 -4.32
C PRO A 24 22.90 5.64 -4.44
N GLY A 25 24.03 5.28 -3.81
CA GLY A 25 25.22 6.14 -3.74
C GLY A 25 26.07 6.20 -5.01
N ASP A 26 25.93 5.23 -5.92
CA ASP A 26 26.80 5.05 -7.08
C ASP A 26 26.21 5.64 -8.39
N LEU A 27 25.09 6.34 -8.32
CA LEU A 27 24.42 6.88 -9.50
C LEU A 27 25.02 8.21 -9.94
N THR A 28 25.16 8.38 -11.25
CA THR A 28 25.40 9.71 -11.84
C THR A 28 24.15 10.57 -11.72
N ASP A 29 24.32 11.89 -11.73
CA ASP A 29 23.22 12.88 -11.70
C ASP A 29 22.07 12.53 -12.67
N ALA A 30 22.40 12.29 -13.94
CA ALA A 30 21.42 11.91 -14.95
C ALA A 30 20.74 10.56 -14.67
N ALA A 31 21.49 9.58 -14.15
CA ALA A 31 20.91 8.29 -13.78
C ALA A 31 19.98 8.40 -12.57
N LEU A 32 20.32 9.26 -11.60
CA LEU A 32 19.47 9.55 -10.45
C LEU A 32 18.17 10.21 -10.88
N VAL A 33 18.21 11.27 -11.70
CA VAL A 33 17.00 11.94 -12.21
C VAL A 33 16.07 10.95 -12.92
N ARG A 34 16.62 10.15 -13.85
CA ARG A 34 15.86 9.12 -14.57
C ARG A 34 15.26 8.07 -13.63
N ALA A 35 16.01 7.64 -12.62
CA ALA A 35 15.53 6.67 -11.64
C ALA A 35 14.35 7.22 -10.84
N ILE A 36 14.40 8.47 -10.41
CA ILE A 36 13.31 9.11 -9.67
C ILE A 36 12.07 9.29 -10.58
N ALA A 37 12.27 9.71 -11.84
CA ALA A 37 11.19 9.86 -12.81
C ALA A 37 10.47 8.53 -13.04
N ALA A 38 11.24 7.47 -13.34
CA ALA A 38 10.72 6.13 -13.56
C ALA A 38 9.99 5.59 -12.32
N LEU A 39 10.55 5.79 -11.12
CA LEU A 39 9.94 5.36 -9.87
C LEU A 39 8.63 6.11 -9.58
N SER A 40 8.58 7.41 -9.87
CA SER A 40 7.38 8.25 -9.67
C SER A 40 6.26 7.82 -10.61
N SER A 41 6.58 7.59 -11.88
CA SER A 41 5.63 7.10 -12.89
C SER A 41 5.14 5.69 -12.58
N ASP A 42 6.03 4.78 -12.18
CA ASP A 42 5.66 3.42 -11.78
C ASP A 42 4.76 3.42 -10.54
N ALA A 43 5.08 4.20 -9.51
CA ALA A 43 4.24 4.33 -8.32
C ALA A 43 2.83 4.86 -8.66
N ALA A 44 2.74 5.88 -9.52
CA ALA A 44 1.47 6.44 -9.98
C ALA A 44 0.66 5.45 -10.84
N ALA A 45 1.33 4.60 -11.63
CA ALA A 45 0.70 3.56 -12.44
C ALA A 45 0.26 2.35 -11.61
N ALA A 46 1.06 1.91 -10.64
CA ALA A 46 0.72 0.86 -9.70
C ALA A 46 -0.56 1.18 -8.92
N ALA A 47 -0.66 2.40 -8.39
CA ALA A 47 -1.85 2.87 -7.67
C ALA A 47 -3.12 2.94 -8.55
N ALA A 48 -2.99 3.08 -9.86
CA ALA A 48 -4.12 3.02 -10.78
C ALA A 48 -4.61 1.58 -11.06
N ARG A 49 -3.69 0.60 -10.97
CA ARG A 49 -4.01 -0.83 -11.17
C ARG A 49 -4.65 -1.46 -9.93
N SER A 50 -4.25 -1.02 -8.74
CA SER A 50 -4.76 -1.53 -7.46
C SER A 50 -5.41 -0.39 -6.66
N PRO A 51 -6.73 -0.18 -6.77
CA PRO A 51 -7.40 0.89 -6.06
C PRO A 51 -7.40 0.62 -4.55
N VAL A 52 -7.06 1.65 -3.77
CA VAL A 52 -7.07 1.58 -2.31
C VAL A 52 -8.52 1.51 -1.78
N PRO A 53 -8.84 0.58 -0.87
CA PRO A 53 -10.20 0.45 -0.32
C PRO A 53 -10.58 1.68 0.51
N PHE A 54 -9.67 2.15 1.36
CA PHE A 54 -9.76 3.35 2.20
C PHE A 54 -8.72 4.38 1.79
N GLN A 55 -8.70 5.56 2.43
CA GLN A 55 -7.67 6.58 2.19
C GLN A 55 -7.68 7.17 0.76
N ARG A 56 -8.79 7.02 0.03
CA ARG A 56 -8.89 7.34 -1.40
C ARG A 56 -8.46 8.77 -1.73
N ARG A 57 -8.89 9.74 -0.94
CA ARG A 57 -8.54 11.16 -1.15
C ARG A 57 -7.04 11.38 -0.96
N ASN A 58 -6.46 10.82 0.08
CA ASN A 58 -5.05 10.95 0.40
C ASN A 58 -4.17 10.27 -0.66
N ALA A 59 -4.49 9.03 -1.02
CA ALA A 59 -3.81 8.30 -2.08
C ALA A 59 -3.92 9.02 -3.44
N THR A 60 -5.12 9.50 -3.82
CA THR A 60 -5.31 10.25 -5.06
C THR A 60 -4.49 11.53 -5.08
N SER A 61 -4.44 12.25 -3.95
CA SER A 61 -3.61 13.45 -3.81
C SER A 61 -2.12 13.11 -3.98
N LEU A 62 -1.64 12.05 -3.33
CA LEU A 62 -0.24 11.63 -3.45
C LEU A 62 0.11 11.21 -4.88
N VAL A 63 -0.74 10.42 -5.53
CA VAL A 63 -0.56 10.00 -6.94
C VAL A 63 -0.50 11.20 -7.88
N ARG A 64 -1.34 12.23 -7.67
CA ARG A 64 -1.28 13.47 -8.46
C ARG A 64 0.06 14.19 -8.28
N ARG A 65 0.56 14.29 -7.05
CA ARG A 65 1.86 14.89 -6.74
C ARG A 65 3.02 14.12 -7.40
N LEU A 66 2.98 12.78 -7.35
CA LEU A 66 3.97 11.92 -8.01
C LEU A 66 3.97 12.11 -9.54
N ARG A 67 2.81 12.31 -10.17
CA ARG A 67 2.74 12.61 -11.61
C ARG A 67 3.35 13.97 -11.96
N VAL A 68 3.12 14.99 -11.13
CA VAL A 68 3.77 16.30 -11.31
C VAL A 68 5.27 16.20 -11.14
N LEU A 69 5.73 15.45 -10.12
CA LEU A 69 7.16 15.18 -9.92
C LEU A 69 7.78 14.44 -11.10
N ALA A 70 7.11 13.43 -11.65
CA ALA A 70 7.58 12.71 -12.84
C ALA A 70 7.79 13.67 -14.02
N ALA A 71 6.79 14.51 -14.32
CA ALA A 71 6.89 15.50 -15.40
C ALA A 71 8.03 16.51 -15.19
N PHE A 72 8.21 16.99 -13.95
CA PHE A 72 9.34 17.84 -13.58
C PHE A 72 10.70 17.15 -13.83
N LEU A 73 10.83 15.89 -13.42
CA LEU A 73 12.08 15.14 -13.55
C LEU A 73 12.39 14.77 -15.00
N GLU A 74 11.37 14.47 -15.82
CA GLU A 74 11.50 14.28 -17.27
C GLU A 74 12.01 15.56 -17.93
N SER A 75 11.45 16.73 -17.58
CA SER A 75 11.96 18.03 -18.03
C SER A 75 13.40 18.29 -17.60
N LEU A 76 13.77 17.92 -16.38
CA LEU A 76 15.14 18.08 -15.87
C LEU A 76 16.13 17.15 -16.58
N GLU A 77 15.70 15.96 -16.96
CA GLU A 77 16.49 15.04 -17.77
C GLU A 77 16.76 15.61 -19.17
N GLU A 78 15.73 16.18 -19.82
CA GLU A 78 15.87 16.85 -21.13
C GLU A 78 16.82 18.06 -21.09
N SER A 79 16.77 18.86 -20.02
CA SER A 79 17.67 20.02 -19.87
C SER A 79 19.12 19.58 -19.71
N TYR A 80 19.38 18.50 -18.96
CA TYR A 80 20.70 17.90 -18.78
C TYR A 80 21.31 17.39 -20.10
N TYR A 81 20.48 16.85 -21.01
CA TYR A 81 20.94 16.44 -22.35
C TYR A 81 21.36 17.63 -23.22
N ARG A 82 20.69 18.78 -23.08
CA ARG A 82 20.96 19.96 -23.89
C ARG A 82 22.19 20.75 -23.41
N HIS A 83 22.39 20.80 -22.10
CA HIS A 83 23.55 21.41 -21.46
C HIS A 83 23.95 20.49 -20.30
N PRO A 84 25.16 19.89 -20.30
CA PRO A 84 25.56 18.99 -19.23
C PRO A 84 26.48 19.71 -18.22
N PRO A 85 25.99 20.62 -17.34
CA PRO A 85 26.71 20.86 -16.11
C PRO A 85 26.43 19.69 -15.16
N ARG A 86 27.42 19.37 -14.32
CA ARG A 86 27.11 18.62 -13.10
C ARG A 86 26.06 19.38 -12.31
N LEU A 87 25.14 18.68 -11.67
CA LEU A 87 24.17 19.32 -10.80
C LEU A 87 24.90 20.09 -9.68
N PRO A 88 24.38 21.25 -9.27
CA PRO A 88 24.84 21.88 -8.04
C PRO A 88 24.80 20.88 -6.88
N PRO A 89 25.79 20.86 -5.96
CA PRO A 89 25.83 19.88 -4.87
C PRO A 89 24.54 19.84 -4.04
N LEU A 90 23.90 20.99 -3.81
CA LEU A 90 22.62 21.08 -3.11
C LEU A 90 21.49 20.43 -3.92
N ALA A 91 21.43 20.64 -5.24
CA ALA A 91 20.44 20.01 -6.11
C ALA A 91 20.60 18.48 -6.13
N ALA A 92 21.84 17.99 -6.26
CA ALA A 92 22.13 16.55 -6.21
C ALA A 92 21.69 15.93 -4.88
N PHE A 93 21.95 16.61 -3.76
CA PHE A 93 21.47 16.19 -2.44
C PHE A 93 19.94 16.15 -2.37
N CYS A 94 19.25 17.22 -2.78
CA CYS A 94 17.79 17.27 -2.79
C CYS A 94 17.16 16.18 -3.66
N LEU A 95 17.79 15.82 -4.79
CA LEU A 95 17.33 14.72 -5.64
C LEU A 95 17.52 13.36 -4.96
N GLY A 96 18.61 13.17 -4.21
CA GLY A 96 18.80 11.99 -3.37
C GLY A 96 17.67 11.84 -2.34
N GLU A 97 17.30 12.93 -1.68
CA GLU A 97 16.17 12.93 -0.75
C GLU A 97 14.81 12.74 -1.46
N LEU A 98 14.63 13.31 -2.66
CA LEU A 98 13.43 13.05 -3.48
C LEU A 98 13.33 11.58 -3.88
N TYR A 99 14.43 10.90 -4.16
CA TYR A 99 14.42 9.45 -4.41
C TYR A 99 13.87 8.69 -3.20
N ILE A 100 14.34 9.04 -2.00
CA ILE A 100 13.87 8.45 -0.73
C ILE A 100 12.38 8.74 -0.53
N PHE A 101 11.96 9.98 -0.74
CA PHE A 101 10.56 10.40 -0.66
C PHE A 101 9.67 9.58 -1.60
N VAL A 102 10.03 9.45 -2.89
CA VAL A 102 9.24 8.69 -3.87
C VAL A 102 9.19 7.21 -3.49
N SER A 103 10.28 6.65 -2.97
CA SER A 103 10.33 5.26 -2.48
C SER A 103 9.36 5.04 -1.32
N LYS A 104 9.35 5.94 -0.34
CA LYS A 104 8.41 5.95 0.79
C LYS A 104 6.96 6.09 0.32
N ALA A 105 6.70 7.03 -0.59
CA ALA A 105 5.38 7.27 -1.16
C ALA A 105 4.83 6.03 -1.89
N LYS A 106 5.67 5.36 -2.68
CA LYS A 106 5.32 4.11 -3.34
C LYS A 106 4.94 3.03 -2.34
N LEU A 107 5.78 2.80 -1.32
CA LEU A 107 5.50 1.80 -0.29
C LEU A 107 4.21 2.08 0.49
N LEU A 108 3.91 3.35 0.80
CA LEU A 108 2.67 3.70 1.47
C LEU A 108 1.44 3.40 0.59
N LEU A 109 1.51 3.68 -0.72
CA LEU A 109 0.45 3.34 -1.67
C LEU A 109 0.26 1.83 -1.80
N GLU A 110 1.35 1.08 -1.94
CA GLU A 110 1.34 -0.39 -2.01
C GLU A 110 0.74 -0.99 -0.73
N TYR A 111 1.21 -0.53 0.44
CA TYR A 111 0.67 -0.95 1.73
C TYR A 111 -0.84 -0.72 1.84
N CYS A 112 -1.33 0.45 1.42
CA CYS A 112 -2.77 0.74 1.44
C CYS A 112 -3.57 -0.12 0.45
N SER A 113 -2.93 -0.67 -0.58
CA SER A 113 -3.60 -1.49 -1.59
C SER A 113 -3.57 -3.00 -1.28
N GLU A 114 -2.54 -3.45 -0.56
CA GLU A 114 -2.29 -4.87 -0.27
C GLU A 114 -2.73 -5.28 1.14
N SER A 115 -2.92 -4.33 2.06
CA SER A 115 -3.35 -4.64 3.44
C SER A 115 -4.82 -5.07 3.53
N SER A 116 -5.13 -5.80 4.60
CA SER A 116 -6.51 -6.06 5.03
C SER A 116 -7.30 -4.75 5.15
N ARG A 117 -8.58 -4.80 4.77
CA ARG A 117 -9.50 -3.68 4.85
C ARG A 117 -9.72 -3.24 6.29
N LEU A 118 -10.01 -4.20 7.18
CA LEU A 118 -10.16 -3.97 8.61
C LEU A 118 -8.88 -3.40 9.20
N TRP A 119 -7.72 -3.92 8.83
CA TRP A 119 -6.44 -3.42 9.32
C TRP A 119 -6.22 -1.94 8.98
N LEU A 120 -6.36 -1.58 7.70
CA LEU A 120 -6.24 -0.19 7.27
C LEU A 120 -7.25 0.71 7.97
N LEU A 121 -8.47 0.22 8.17
CA LEU A 121 -9.52 0.95 8.84
C LEU A 121 -9.20 1.18 10.32
N LEU A 122 -8.72 0.16 11.04
CA LEU A 122 -8.33 0.28 12.45
C LEU A 122 -7.19 1.30 12.63
N ARG A 123 -6.30 1.40 11.64
CA ARG A 123 -5.18 2.34 11.56
C ARG A 123 -5.45 3.64 10.80
N ASN A 124 -6.72 3.95 10.54
CA ASN A 124 -7.10 5.06 9.67
C ASN A 124 -6.46 6.41 10.07
N PRO A 125 -6.43 6.83 11.36
CA PRO A 125 -5.77 8.07 11.75
C PRO A 125 -4.26 8.06 11.50
N GLN A 126 -3.57 6.97 11.82
CA GLN A 126 -2.13 6.85 11.68
C GLN A 126 -1.71 6.85 10.20
N VAL A 127 -2.42 6.09 9.36
CA VAL A 127 -2.17 6.09 7.90
C VAL A 127 -2.43 7.48 7.30
N SER A 128 -3.47 8.18 7.75
CA SER A 128 -3.73 9.58 7.35
C SER A 128 -2.58 10.52 7.73
N SER A 129 -1.98 10.31 8.92
CA SER A 129 -0.79 11.05 9.36
C SER A 129 0.37 10.82 8.41
N ASN A 130 0.67 9.57 8.05
CA ASN A 130 1.77 9.26 7.13
C ASN A 130 1.62 9.96 5.77
N PHE A 131 0.41 10.06 5.23
CA PHE A 131 0.16 10.83 4.00
C PHE A 131 0.41 12.33 4.19
N HIS A 132 0.05 12.88 5.34
CA HIS A 132 0.30 14.26 5.68
C HIS A 132 1.79 14.53 5.89
N ASP A 133 2.50 13.65 6.59
CA ASP A 133 3.93 13.74 6.84
C ASP A 133 4.71 13.72 5.53
N LEU A 134 4.35 12.83 4.60
CA LEU A 134 4.90 12.83 3.23
C LEU A 134 4.58 14.14 2.49
N ALA A 135 3.40 14.73 2.70
CA ALA A 135 3.10 16.03 2.12
C ALA A 135 4.04 17.13 2.62
N GLN A 136 4.31 17.14 3.93
CA GLN A 136 5.21 18.11 4.54
C GLN A 136 6.67 17.85 4.14
N GLU A 137 7.11 16.58 4.09
CA GLU A 137 8.43 16.18 3.60
C GLU A 137 8.64 16.66 2.15
N LEU A 138 7.65 16.50 1.27
CA LEU A 138 7.76 17.03 -0.09
C LEU A 138 7.80 18.57 -0.10
N ALA A 139 7.01 19.24 0.73
CA ALA A 139 7.04 20.71 0.80
C ALA A 139 8.41 21.24 1.25
N THR A 140 9.05 20.60 2.23
CA THR A 140 10.38 20.99 2.71
C THR A 140 11.46 20.74 1.67
N LEU A 141 11.41 19.61 0.96
CA LEU A 141 12.35 19.32 -0.13
C LEU A 141 12.23 20.34 -1.28
N LEU A 142 11.01 20.71 -1.66
CA LEU A 142 10.78 21.73 -2.69
C LEU A 142 11.07 23.16 -2.20
N ASP A 143 11.05 23.41 -0.88
CA ASP A 143 11.46 24.70 -0.29
C ASP A 143 12.97 24.96 -0.45
N VAL A 144 13.80 23.90 -0.41
CA VAL A 144 15.27 24.00 -0.43
C VAL A 144 15.91 23.70 -1.80
N LEU A 145 15.16 23.10 -2.73
CA LEU A 145 15.64 22.76 -4.07
C LEU A 145 15.98 24.06 -4.84
N PRO A 146 17.22 24.24 -5.34
CA PRO A 146 17.63 25.46 -6.02
C PRO A 146 17.11 25.50 -7.46
N LEU A 147 15.80 25.77 -7.64
CA LEU A 147 15.13 25.75 -8.95
C LEU A 147 15.77 26.69 -9.98
N ASP A 148 16.28 27.83 -9.54
CA ASP A 148 16.89 28.84 -10.41
C ASP A 148 18.22 28.35 -11.03
N ASP A 149 18.87 27.36 -10.40
CA ASP A 149 20.13 26.77 -10.88
C ASP A 149 19.89 25.57 -11.84
N LEU A 150 18.63 25.14 -12.04
CA LEU A 150 18.28 23.93 -12.80
C LEU A 150 17.95 24.19 -14.29
N CYS A 151 18.04 25.44 -14.75
CA CYS A 151 17.79 25.83 -16.15
C CYS A 151 16.47 25.27 -16.72
N LEU A 152 15.40 25.29 -15.91
CA LEU A 152 14.08 24.78 -16.27
C LEU A 152 13.33 25.76 -17.17
N ALA A 153 12.38 25.26 -17.95
CA ALA A 153 11.40 26.11 -18.62
C ALA A 153 10.47 26.77 -17.58
N GLU A 154 9.99 27.99 -17.86
CA GLU A 154 9.19 28.76 -16.89
C GLU A 154 7.91 28.05 -16.48
N ASP A 155 7.24 27.38 -17.41
CA ASP A 155 6.03 26.59 -17.16
C ASP A 155 6.27 25.42 -16.19
N VAL A 156 7.39 24.72 -16.33
CA VAL A 156 7.79 23.65 -15.40
C VAL A 156 8.12 24.22 -14.02
N ARG A 157 8.83 25.36 -13.96
CA ARG A 157 9.16 26.05 -12.72
C ARG A 157 7.88 26.45 -11.97
N GLU A 158 6.91 27.07 -12.65
CA GLU A 158 5.61 27.43 -12.08
C GLU A 158 4.87 26.18 -11.56
N GLN A 159 4.90 25.08 -12.30
CA GLN A 159 4.25 23.83 -11.88
C GLN A 159 4.85 23.28 -10.58
N VAL A 160 6.17 23.34 -10.40
CA VAL A 160 6.85 22.92 -9.17
C VAL A 160 6.53 23.86 -8.01
N GLU A 161 6.48 25.17 -8.24
CA GLU A 161 6.08 26.15 -7.22
C GLU A 161 4.62 25.95 -6.77
N LEU A 162 3.71 25.63 -7.70
CA LEU A 162 2.33 25.28 -7.38
C LEU A 162 2.26 23.99 -6.56
N LEU A 163 3.02 22.96 -6.93
CA LEU A 163 3.10 21.71 -6.18
C LEU A 163 3.57 21.96 -4.74
N ARG A 164 4.64 22.75 -4.58
CA ARG A 164 5.17 23.19 -3.28
C ARG A 164 4.08 23.86 -2.43
N LEU A 165 3.36 24.83 -3.00
CA LEU A 165 2.28 25.53 -2.29
C LEU A 165 1.12 24.60 -1.88
N GLN A 166 0.75 23.67 -2.75
CA GLN A 166 -0.30 22.68 -2.48
C GLN A 166 0.10 21.70 -1.38
N CYS A 167 1.38 21.28 -1.33
CA CYS A 167 1.89 20.45 -0.25
C CYS A 167 1.87 21.20 1.09
N ARG A 168 2.37 22.44 1.11
CA ARG A 168 2.43 23.27 2.32
C ARG A 168 1.07 23.57 2.94
N ARG A 169 0.06 23.79 2.08
CA ARG A 169 -1.33 24.05 2.51
C ARG A 169 -2.12 22.79 2.84
N SER A 170 -1.57 21.60 2.58
CA SER A 170 -2.30 20.38 2.84
C SER A 170 -2.39 20.11 4.34
N ASN A 171 -3.61 19.92 4.82
CA ASN A 171 -3.89 19.57 6.21
C ASN A 171 -4.04 18.06 6.36
N LEU A 172 -3.82 17.56 7.58
CA LEU A 172 -4.20 16.19 7.94
C LEU A 172 -5.67 15.97 7.58
N PHE A 173 -5.94 14.94 6.78
CA PHE A 173 -7.29 14.57 6.38
C PHE A 173 -7.57 13.14 6.78
N VAL A 174 -8.49 12.98 7.73
CA VAL A 174 -9.08 11.70 8.12
C VAL A 174 -10.49 11.67 7.54
N ASP A 175 -10.79 10.66 6.71
CA ASP A 175 -12.12 10.57 6.09
C ASP A 175 -13.19 10.32 7.18
N PRO A 176 -14.22 11.18 7.31
CA PRO A 176 -15.26 11.00 8.32
C PRO A 176 -16.06 9.71 8.14
N HIS A 177 -16.21 9.23 6.90
CA HIS A 177 -16.89 7.98 6.61
C HIS A 177 -16.07 6.79 7.11
N ASP A 178 -14.78 6.75 6.76
CA ASP A 178 -13.83 5.72 7.22
C ASP A 178 -13.75 5.75 8.77
N GLU A 179 -13.71 6.92 9.39
CA GLU A 179 -13.65 7.04 10.85
C GLU A 179 -14.95 6.61 11.55
N ASN A 180 -16.09 6.80 10.90
CA ASN A 180 -17.36 6.28 11.41
C ASN A 180 -17.42 4.75 11.32
N LEU A 181 -16.96 4.19 10.20
CA LEU A 181 -16.87 2.75 10.01
C LEU A 181 -15.91 2.12 11.02
N ARG A 182 -14.76 2.76 11.26
CA ARG A 182 -13.79 2.37 12.29
C ARG A 182 -14.43 2.31 13.67
N ARG A 183 -15.16 3.35 14.07
CA ARG A 183 -15.88 3.39 15.36
C ARG A 183 -16.92 2.27 15.48
N LYS A 184 -17.63 1.93 14.40
CA LYS A 184 -18.56 0.79 14.38
C LYS A 184 -17.82 -0.53 14.63
N ILE A 185 -16.68 -0.76 13.97
CA ILE A 185 -15.87 -1.96 14.21
C ILE A 185 -15.44 -2.06 15.67
N TYR A 186 -14.91 -0.98 16.27
CA TYR A 186 -14.58 -0.98 17.70
C TYR A 186 -15.78 -1.25 18.60
N SER A 187 -16.97 -0.76 18.25
CA SER A 187 -18.19 -1.06 19.02
C SER A 187 -18.57 -2.55 18.95
N PHE A 188 -18.35 -3.21 17.82
CA PHE A 188 -18.57 -4.65 17.70
C PHE A 188 -17.55 -5.45 18.48
N LEU A 189 -16.28 -5.06 18.43
CA LEU A 189 -15.20 -5.68 19.21
C LEU A 189 -15.51 -5.60 20.71
N ALA A 190 -15.89 -4.43 21.21
CA ALA A 190 -16.25 -4.25 22.62
C ALA A 190 -17.45 -5.12 23.06
N ARG A 191 -18.47 -5.28 22.21
CA ARG A 191 -19.59 -6.19 22.47
C ARG A 191 -19.16 -7.65 22.46
N PHE A 192 -18.28 -8.01 21.53
CA PHE A 192 -17.73 -9.36 21.44
C PHE A 192 -16.93 -9.72 22.70
N ASP A 193 -16.12 -8.79 23.20
CA ASP A 193 -15.36 -8.93 24.45
C ASP A 193 -16.29 -9.06 25.68
N ALA A 194 -17.46 -8.42 25.65
CA ALA A 194 -18.50 -8.55 26.66
C ALA A 194 -19.34 -9.84 26.52
N GLY A 195 -19.12 -10.66 25.49
CA GLY A 195 -19.91 -11.87 25.21
C GLY A 195 -21.29 -11.59 24.60
N GLU A 196 -21.53 -10.36 24.14
CA GLU A 196 -22.78 -9.94 23.51
C GLU A 196 -22.69 -10.07 21.99
N ALA A 197 -23.63 -10.83 21.40
CA ALA A 197 -23.71 -10.95 19.95
C ALA A 197 -24.09 -9.60 19.31
N PRO A 198 -23.31 -9.07 18.34
CA PRO A 198 -23.70 -7.89 17.58
C PRO A 198 -24.93 -8.16 16.70
N ASP A 199 -25.68 -7.12 16.36
CA ASP A 199 -26.86 -7.27 15.50
C ASP A 199 -26.46 -7.72 14.08
N PRO A 200 -27.06 -8.78 13.52
CA PRO A 200 -26.71 -9.29 12.20
C PRO A 200 -26.94 -8.28 11.06
N THR A 201 -27.94 -7.40 11.18
CA THR A 201 -28.25 -6.38 10.16
C THR A 201 -27.18 -5.29 10.18
N ASP A 202 -26.78 -4.84 11.36
CA ASP A 202 -25.69 -3.89 11.55
C ASP A 202 -24.35 -4.46 11.05
N LEU A 203 -24.07 -5.74 11.32
CA LEU A 203 -22.89 -6.44 10.80
C LEU A 203 -22.92 -6.51 9.28
N ARG A 204 -24.06 -6.86 8.68
CA ARG A 204 -24.21 -6.88 7.21
C ARG A 204 -23.93 -5.51 6.61
N SER A 205 -24.57 -4.47 7.12
CA SER A 205 -24.35 -3.11 6.61
C SER A 205 -22.90 -2.64 6.74
N THR A 206 -22.21 -3.08 7.80
CA THR A 206 -20.83 -2.67 8.06
C THR A 206 -19.83 -3.47 7.22
N TYR A 207 -19.95 -4.80 7.16
CA TYR A 207 -19.02 -5.66 6.44
C TYR A 207 -19.29 -5.68 4.94
N VAL A 208 -20.54 -5.84 4.51
CA VAL A 208 -20.89 -5.94 3.09
C VAL A 208 -20.86 -4.57 2.45
N ASP A 209 -21.64 -3.61 2.96
CA ASP A 209 -21.78 -2.30 2.30
C ASP A 209 -20.62 -1.36 2.65
N GLY A 210 -20.18 -1.35 3.91
CA GLY A 210 -19.10 -0.47 4.38
C GLY A 210 -17.70 -0.93 3.97
N LEU A 211 -17.31 -2.17 4.32
CA LEU A 211 -15.99 -2.71 3.99
C LEU A 211 -15.92 -3.26 2.55
N GLY A 212 -17.04 -3.60 1.94
CA GLY A 212 -17.07 -4.26 0.63
C GLY A 212 -16.75 -5.76 0.69
N ILE A 213 -16.89 -6.39 1.87
CA ILE A 213 -16.67 -7.83 2.08
C ILE A 213 -18.02 -8.54 1.85
N GLY A 214 -18.32 -8.84 0.58
CA GLY A 214 -19.66 -9.25 0.14
C GLY A 214 -19.92 -10.75 0.01
N ASN A 215 -18.94 -11.61 0.23
CA ASN A 215 -19.09 -13.07 0.11
C ASN A 215 -18.13 -13.81 1.05
N ALA A 216 -18.32 -15.13 1.17
CA ALA A 216 -17.44 -15.98 1.96
C ALA A 216 -15.98 -15.82 1.52
N SER A 217 -15.68 -15.96 0.23
CA SER A 217 -14.31 -15.86 -0.32
C SER A 217 -13.53 -14.63 0.16
N ALA A 218 -14.12 -13.45 -0.01
CA ALA A 218 -13.55 -12.17 0.41
C ALA A 218 -13.35 -12.12 1.93
N CYS A 219 -14.27 -12.70 2.70
CA CYS A 219 -14.13 -12.79 4.14
C CYS A 219 -13.00 -13.74 4.56
N CYS A 220 -12.76 -14.82 3.82
CA CYS A 220 -11.61 -15.72 4.02
C CYS A 220 -10.29 -15.01 3.74
N ALA A 221 -10.19 -14.34 2.58
CA ALA A 221 -9.01 -13.56 2.22
C ALA A 221 -8.70 -12.47 3.27
N GLU A 222 -9.74 -11.81 3.78
CA GLU A 222 -9.59 -10.81 4.85
C GLU A 222 -9.03 -11.43 6.15
N ILE A 223 -9.50 -12.61 6.54
CA ILE A 223 -8.99 -13.35 7.71
C ILE A 223 -7.51 -13.72 7.52
N GLU A 224 -7.15 -14.26 6.36
CA GLU A 224 -5.76 -14.63 6.04
C GLU A 224 -4.82 -13.42 6.12
N LEU A 225 -5.23 -12.28 5.56
CA LEU A 225 -4.44 -11.03 5.62
C LEU A 225 -4.27 -10.52 7.07
N LEU A 226 -5.34 -10.56 7.87
CA LEU A 226 -5.25 -10.17 9.28
C LEU A 226 -4.33 -11.10 10.08
N GLU A 227 -4.37 -12.41 9.83
CA GLU A 227 -3.48 -13.38 10.49
C GLU A 227 -2.01 -13.20 10.10
N GLU A 228 -1.73 -12.85 8.84
CA GLU A 228 -0.39 -12.50 8.39
C GLU A 228 0.15 -11.28 9.15
N GLN A 229 -0.68 -10.27 9.38
CA GLN A 229 -0.32 -9.07 10.14
C GLN A 229 -0.06 -9.36 11.62
N VAL A 230 -0.86 -10.23 12.24
CA VAL A 230 -0.61 -10.74 13.61
C VAL A 230 0.76 -11.43 13.69
N SER A 231 1.09 -12.24 12.69
CA SER A 231 2.35 -12.99 12.64
C SER A 231 3.57 -12.09 12.45
N ASN A 232 3.40 -11.00 11.69
CA ASN A 232 4.48 -10.04 11.40
C ASN A 232 4.79 -9.08 12.56
N GLN A 233 4.03 -9.13 13.66
CA GLN A 233 4.24 -8.32 14.88
C GLN A 233 4.48 -6.83 14.58
N GLU A 234 3.58 -6.17 13.83
CA GLU A 234 3.68 -4.72 13.67
C GLU A 234 3.51 -4.03 15.04
N GLU A 235 4.60 -3.45 15.57
CA GLU A 235 4.80 -3.00 16.97
C GLU A 235 3.83 -1.90 17.47
N ASP A 236 3.02 -1.33 16.58
CA ASP A 236 2.24 -0.11 16.83
C ASP A 236 0.72 -0.34 17.01
N MET A 237 0.26 -1.60 17.13
CA MET A 237 -1.16 -1.92 17.39
C MET A 237 -1.29 -2.93 18.53
N ASP A 238 -2.31 -2.74 19.37
CA ASP A 238 -2.65 -3.71 20.41
C ASP A 238 -3.06 -5.04 19.77
N LEU A 239 -2.23 -6.07 20.00
CA LEU A 239 -2.40 -7.40 19.46
C LEU A 239 -3.80 -7.98 19.80
N SER A 240 -4.36 -7.60 20.96
CA SER A 240 -5.70 -8.02 21.37
C SER A 240 -6.79 -7.54 20.42
N VAL A 241 -6.70 -6.29 19.95
CA VAL A 241 -7.64 -5.70 18.99
C VAL A 241 -7.59 -6.43 17.66
N VAL A 242 -6.40 -6.79 17.20
CA VAL A 242 -6.20 -7.49 15.92
C VAL A 242 -6.73 -8.93 16.00
N ILE A 243 -6.43 -9.63 17.10
CA ILE A 243 -6.97 -10.96 17.38
C ILE A 243 -8.51 -10.91 17.48
N GLY A 244 -9.05 -9.88 18.14
CA GLY A 244 -10.49 -9.62 18.19
C GLY A 244 -11.10 -9.41 16.81
N ALA A 245 -10.43 -8.64 15.93
CA ALA A 245 -10.87 -8.43 14.55
C ALA A 245 -10.88 -9.73 13.74
N VAL A 246 -9.89 -10.60 13.91
CA VAL A 246 -9.89 -11.94 13.29
C VAL A 246 -11.08 -12.76 13.80
N ALA A 247 -11.33 -12.79 15.10
CA ALA A 247 -12.44 -13.54 15.70
C ALA A 247 -13.81 -13.01 15.23
N LEU A 248 -14.00 -11.69 15.24
CA LEU A 248 -15.21 -11.03 14.75
C LEU A 248 -15.44 -11.32 13.26
N THR A 249 -14.38 -11.32 12.45
CA THR A 249 -14.50 -11.59 11.01
C THR A 249 -14.85 -13.04 10.74
N ARG A 250 -14.31 -14.00 11.50
CA ARG A 250 -14.74 -15.41 11.44
C ARG A 250 -16.21 -15.59 11.84
N TYR A 251 -16.65 -14.87 12.87
CA TYR A 251 -18.07 -14.85 13.27
C TYR A 251 -18.95 -14.29 12.15
N CYS A 252 -18.57 -13.16 11.55
CA CYS A 252 -19.31 -12.55 10.43
C CYS A 252 -19.34 -13.46 9.20
N ARG A 253 -18.23 -14.16 8.88
CA ARG A 253 -18.20 -15.15 7.79
C ARG A 253 -19.33 -16.16 7.96
N PHE A 254 -19.41 -16.74 9.15
CA PHE A 254 -20.42 -17.76 9.46
C PHE A 254 -21.84 -17.20 9.45
N LEU A 255 -22.05 -16.08 10.14
CA LEU A 255 -23.37 -15.48 10.31
C LEU A 255 -23.95 -14.93 9.00
N LEU A 256 -23.13 -14.30 8.15
CA LEU A 256 -23.59 -13.58 6.96
C LEU A 256 -23.66 -14.46 5.70
N PHE A 257 -22.79 -15.47 5.58
CA PHE A 257 -22.64 -16.29 4.36
C PHE A 257 -22.89 -17.79 4.58
N GLY A 258 -23.04 -18.23 5.84
CA GLY A 258 -23.36 -19.61 6.19
C GLY A 258 -22.28 -20.62 5.80
N PHE A 259 -22.63 -21.92 5.87
CA PHE A 259 -21.71 -23.01 5.53
C PHE A 259 -21.69 -23.35 4.02
N GLN A 260 -22.74 -22.99 3.27
CA GLN A 260 -22.99 -23.55 1.94
C GLN A 260 -22.11 -22.96 0.83
N GLU A 261 -21.63 -21.72 0.96
CA GLU A 261 -20.60 -21.16 0.07
C GLU A 261 -19.23 -21.83 0.27
N MET A 262 -19.00 -22.57 1.37
CA MET A 262 -17.72 -23.26 1.60
C MET A 262 -17.53 -24.54 0.78
N GLU A 263 -18.62 -25.21 0.39
CA GLU A 263 -18.54 -26.44 -0.42
C GLU A 263 -18.22 -26.14 -1.90
N VAL A 264 -18.65 -24.98 -2.40
CA VAL A 264 -18.41 -24.56 -3.79
C VAL A 264 -16.93 -24.18 -4.01
N GLU A 265 -16.26 -23.63 -2.99
CA GLU A 265 -14.82 -23.33 -3.07
C GLU A 265 -13.94 -24.59 -2.90
N SER A 266 -14.39 -25.59 -2.12
CA SER A 266 -13.66 -26.86 -2.01
C SER A 266 -13.70 -27.66 -3.32
N SER A 267 -14.76 -27.53 -4.13
CA SER A 267 -14.88 -28.24 -5.41
C SER A 267 -13.92 -27.70 -6.48
N CYS A 268 -13.41 -26.47 -6.35
CA CYS A 268 -12.42 -25.90 -7.27
C CYS A 268 -10.97 -26.33 -6.93
N GLY A 269 -10.72 -26.74 -5.68
CA GLY A 269 -9.41 -27.23 -5.22
C GLY A 269 -9.10 -28.68 -5.61
N ASP A 270 -10.13 -29.52 -5.77
CA ASP A 270 -9.93 -30.96 -6.01
C ASP A 270 -9.58 -31.32 -7.46
N GLN A 271 -9.96 -30.49 -8.44
CA GLN A 271 -9.60 -30.76 -9.84
C GLN A 271 -8.10 -30.63 -10.12
N ARG A 272 -7.36 -29.81 -9.34
CA ARG A 272 -5.89 -29.69 -9.49
C ARG A 272 -5.12 -30.84 -8.84
N LYS A 273 -5.69 -31.53 -7.84
CA LYS A 273 -5.05 -32.69 -7.19
C LYS A 273 -5.33 -34.02 -7.91
N ALA A 274 -6.44 -34.11 -8.66
CA ALA A 274 -6.78 -35.32 -9.43
C ALA A 274 -5.87 -35.54 -10.67
N SER A 275 -5.27 -34.48 -11.23
CA SER A 275 -4.40 -34.59 -12.42
C SER A 275 -2.97 -35.11 -12.14
N ARG A 276 -2.63 -35.46 -10.89
CA ARG A 276 -1.25 -35.83 -10.49
C ARG A 276 -1.07 -37.25 -9.94
N LYS A 277 -2.03 -38.15 -10.18
CA LYS A 277 -1.82 -39.60 -9.97
C LYS A 277 -1.55 -40.30 -11.31
N ARG A 278 -0.27 -40.48 -11.64
CA ARG A 278 0.17 -41.52 -12.58
C ARG A 278 -0.02 -42.89 -11.92
N PRO A 279 -0.54 -43.91 -12.62
CA PRO A 279 -0.62 -45.26 -12.09
C PRO A 279 0.75 -45.93 -12.19
N SER A 280 1.22 -46.49 -11.07
CA SER A 280 2.35 -47.42 -11.05
C SER A 280 1.87 -48.86 -11.19
N SER A 281 2.67 -49.62 -11.94
CA SER A 281 2.82 -51.08 -11.98
C SER A 281 1.67 -51.94 -12.53
N GLN A 282 1.88 -52.47 -13.73
CA GLN A 282 1.82 -53.92 -13.92
C GLN A 282 3.12 -54.36 -14.62
N GLY A 283 3.93 -55.12 -13.88
CA GLY A 283 4.89 -56.02 -14.48
C GLY A 283 4.17 -57.30 -14.88
N SER A 284 4.47 -57.81 -16.06
CA SER A 284 4.19 -59.19 -16.42
C SER A 284 5.38 -59.67 -17.22
N SER A 285 6.14 -60.53 -16.57
CA SER A 285 7.01 -61.52 -17.16
C SER A 285 6.20 -62.39 -18.12
N ASP A 286 6.74 -62.71 -19.30
CA ASP A 286 7.16 -64.09 -19.59
C ASP A 286 7.49 -64.33 -21.08
N PHE A 287 8.65 -64.95 -21.24
CA PHE A 287 9.05 -66.02 -22.16
C PHE A 287 9.22 -65.82 -23.68
N SER A 288 10.41 -66.32 -24.07
CA SER A 288 10.90 -66.82 -25.36
C SER A 288 11.53 -65.84 -26.34
#